data_AF-E2AYG0-F1
#
_entry.id   AF-E2AYG0-F1
#
_cell.length_a   1.000
_cell.length_b   1.000
_cell.length_c   1.000
_cell.angle_alpha   90.00
_cell.angle_beta   90.00
_cell.angle_gamma   90.00
#
_symmetry.space_group_name_H-M   'P 1'
#
loop_
_entity.id
_entity.type
_entity.pdbx_description
1 polymer ?
#
loop_
_entity_poly.entity_id
_entity_poly.type
_entity_poly.pdbx_seq_one_letter_code
_entity_poly.pdbx_strand_id
1 'polypeptide(L)'
;MNIICVICSELLVSSDDVFHTPCGHIFHFGCLIQWLERSKTCPQCRERTTESKIYRIYFNFSNSDSIVEDPTSLQYKIDNLTLQLQLKDQNINNLTEIKEKLEKQTAGLRQEVRHVESEINGKNSAIHALKQQIKFYKQQCQDVDIYKNEIKQLKKDIESLKNLQALLDASVDEVDDIIAMTCDIDKLKTYITIMKKYGYYIYIYIYIYIICMCILYKCK
;
A
#
# COMPACT_ATOMS: atom_id res chain seq x y z
N MET A 1 -31.38 -49.95 -38.82
CA MET A 1 -32.03 -50.21 -37.51
C MET A 1 -31.46 -49.23 -36.50
N ASN A 2 -32.29 -48.58 -35.69
CA ASN A 2 -31.82 -47.58 -34.70
C ASN A 2 -31.89 -48.20 -33.31
N ILE A 3 -30.74 -48.50 -32.71
CA ILE A 3 -30.66 -49.00 -31.32
C ILE A 3 -30.24 -47.83 -30.44
N ILE A 4 -30.98 -47.60 -29.34
CA ILE A 4 -30.81 -46.43 -28.47
C ILE A 4 -30.48 -46.91 -27.06
N CYS A 5 -29.54 -46.24 -26.40
CA CYS A 5 -29.28 -46.45 -24.98
C CYS A 5 -30.35 -45.73 -24.15
N VAL A 6 -31.19 -46.47 -23.41
CA VAL A 6 -32.28 -45.87 -22.64
C VAL A 6 -31.83 -45.03 -21.43
N ILE A 7 -30.53 -45.02 -21.12
CA ILE A 7 -29.96 -44.22 -20.03
C ILE A 7 -29.67 -42.78 -20.50
N CYS A 8 -28.96 -42.62 -21.62
CA CYS A 8 -28.62 -41.31 -22.18
C CYS A 8 -29.53 -40.85 -23.33
N SER A 9 -30.38 -41.75 -23.85
CA SER A 9 -31.24 -41.52 -25.02
C SER A 9 -30.48 -41.25 -26.33
N GLU A 10 -29.20 -41.64 -26.40
CA GLU A 10 -28.37 -41.51 -27.60
C GLU A 10 -28.32 -42.82 -28.40
N LEU A 11 -28.04 -42.71 -29.71
CA LEU A 11 -27.87 -43.84 -30.61
C LEU A 11 -26.60 -44.63 -30.26
N LEU A 12 -26.71 -45.95 -30.25
CA LEU A 12 -25.55 -46.85 -30.17
C LEU A 12 -24.89 -46.94 -31.55
N VAL A 13 -23.70 -46.40 -31.71
CA VAL A 13 -22.94 -46.46 -32.97
C VAL A 13 -21.87 -47.56 -32.94
N SER A 14 -21.36 -47.93 -34.10
CA SER A 14 -20.36 -49.01 -34.26
C SER A 14 -19.03 -48.73 -33.54
N SER A 15 -18.70 -47.45 -33.32
CA SER A 15 -17.52 -47.02 -32.58
C SER A 15 -17.68 -47.09 -31.06
N ASP A 16 -18.90 -47.31 -30.56
CA ASP A 16 -19.16 -47.29 -29.12
C ASP A 16 -18.80 -48.61 -28.44
N ASP A 17 -18.39 -48.53 -27.17
CA ASP A 17 -18.29 -49.68 -26.30
C ASP A 17 -19.68 -50.09 -25.83
N VAL A 18 -20.29 -51.06 -26.51
CA VAL A 18 -21.66 -51.51 -26.27
C VAL A 18 -21.67 -52.83 -25.49
N PHE A 19 -22.45 -52.87 -24.39
CA PHE A 19 -22.53 -54.02 -23.50
C PHE A 19 -23.97 -54.47 -23.32
N HIS A 20 -24.15 -55.77 -23.12
CA HIS A 20 -25.43 -56.34 -22.70
C HIS A 20 -25.39 -56.95 -21.32
N THR A 21 -26.55 -56.93 -20.68
CA THR A 21 -26.82 -57.60 -19.41
C THR A 21 -27.25 -59.06 -19.64
N PRO A 22 -27.23 -59.94 -18.61
CA PRO A 22 -27.67 -61.34 -18.73
C PRO A 22 -29.10 -61.51 -19.25
N CYS A 23 -29.94 -60.50 -19.02
CA CYS A 23 -31.32 -60.47 -19.49
C CYS A 23 -31.46 -60.04 -20.97
N GLY A 24 -30.36 -59.69 -21.64
CA GLY A 24 -30.33 -59.33 -23.06
C GLY A 24 -30.48 -57.84 -23.40
N HIS A 25 -30.70 -56.96 -22.42
CA HIS A 25 -30.78 -55.50 -22.68
C HIS A 25 -29.40 -54.88 -22.87
N ILE A 26 -29.31 -53.90 -23.78
CA ILE A 26 -28.08 -53.34 -24.33
C ILE A 26 -27.94 -51.85 -23.98
N PHE A 27 -26.73 -51.41 -23.63
CA PHE A 27 -26.42 -50.04 -23.20
C PHE A 27 -24.98 -49.66 -23.59
N HIS A 28 -24.65 -48.37 -23.57
CA HIS A 28 -23.24 -47.92 -23.54
C HIS A 28 -22.56 -48.43 -22.26
N PHE A 29 -21.29 -48.83 -22.37
CA PHE A 29 -20.49 -49.31 -21.24
C PHE A 29 -20.49 -48.31 -20.08
N GLY A 30 -20.15 -47.05 -20.36
CA GLY A 30 -20.10 -45.99 -19.35
C GLY A 30 -21.43 -45.78 -18.64
N CYS A 31 -22.54 -45.78 -19.40
CA CYS A 31 -23.89 -45.65 -18.83
C CYS A 31 -24.23 -46.84 -17.93
N LEU A 32 -23.92 -48.06 -18.37
CA LEU A 32 -24.24 -49.28 -17.64
C LEU A 32 -23.43 -49.42 -16.34
N ILE A 33 -22.14 -49.10 -16.37
CA ILE A 33 -21.27 -49.16 -15.18
C ILE A 33 -21.75 -48.17 -14.13
N GLN A 34 -22.00 -46.91 -14.50
CA GLN A 34 -22.51 -45.89 -13.58
C GLN A 34 -23.84 -46.30 -12.92
N TRP A 35 -24.70 -47.00 -13.67
CA TRP A 35 -25.93 -47.55 -13.11
C TRP A 35 -25.65 -48.68 -12.11
N LEU A 36 -24.77 -49.62 -12.47
CA LEU A 36 -24.43 -50.78 -11.65
C LEU A 36 -23.66 -50.42 -10.37
N GLU A 37 -23.00 -49.27 -10.31
CA GLU A 37 -22.46 -48.72 -9.06
C GLU A 37 -23.56 -48.44 -8.04
N ARG A 38 -24.71 -47.93 -8.50
CA ARG A 38 -25.84 -47.52 -7.65
C ARG A 38 -26.85 -48.65 -7.39
N SER A 39 -27.11 -49.49 -8.39
CA SER A 39 -28.08 -50.57 -8.31
C SER A 39 -27.60 -51.81 -9.04
N LYS A 40 -27.57 -52.96 -8.36
CA LYS A 40 -27.18 -54.25 -8.95
C LYS A 40 -28.31 -54.90 -9.76
N THR A 41 -28.92 -54.12 -10.65
CA THR A 41 -30.07 -54.51 -11.48
C THR A 41 -29.96 -53.92 -12.88
N CYS A 42 -30.56 -54.57 -13.88
CA CYS A 42 -30.69 -54.05 -15.23
C CYS A 42 -31.53 -52.75 -15.23
N PRO A 43 -31.10 -51.66 -15.90
CA PRO A 43 -31.85 -50.41 -15.98
C PRO A 43 -33.25 -50.56 -16.60
N GLN A 44 -33.45 -51.54 -17.49
CA GLN A 44 -34.68 -51.68 -18.26
C GLN A 44 -35.69 -52.66 -17.62
N CYS A 45 -35.25 -53.84 -17.19
CA CYS A 45 -36.16 -54.87 -16.62
C CYS A 45 -35.96 -55.12 -15.12
N ARG A 46 -34.99 -54.46 -14.48
CA ARG A 46 -34.62 -54.61 -13.05
C ARG A 46 -34.14 -56.01 -12.65
N GLU A 47 -33.86 -56.91 -13.59
CA GLU A 47 -33.26 -58.21 -13.29
C GLU A 47 -31.86 -58.06 -12.67
N ARG A 48 -31.55 -58.88 -11.66
CA ARG A 48 -30.32 -58.76 -10.88
C ARG A 48 -29.07 -58.96 -11.75
N THR A 49 -28.23 -57.95 -11.83
CA THR A 49 -27.03 -57.94 -12.68
C THR A 49 -25.86 -57.28 -11.93
N THR A 50 -24.66 -57.78 -12.17
CA THR A 50 -23.41 -57.24 -11.62
C THR A 50 -22.43 -56.99 -12.74
N GLU A 51 -21.41 -56.17 -12.49
CA GLU A 51 -20.34 -55.85 -13.46
C GLU A 51 -19.60 -57.10 -13.97
N SER A 52 -19.49 -58.15 -13.16
CA SER A 52 -18.92 -59.43 -13.57
C SER A 52 -19.79 -60.25 -14.54
N LYS A 53 -21.02 -59.80 -14.83
CA LYS A 53 -22.02 -60.53 -15.64
C LYS A 53 -22.47 -59.76 -16.87
N ILE A 54 -21.81 -58.65 -17.22
CA ILE A 54 -22.07 -57.92 -18.45
C ILE A 54 -21.03 -58.31 -19.50
N TYR A 55 -21.44 -58.33 -20.76
CA TYR A 55 -20.56 -58.74 -21.86
C TYR A 55 -20.63 -57.74 -22.99
N ARG A 56 -19.47 -57.47 -23.60
CA ARG A 56 -19.34 -56.57 -24.75
C ARG A 56 -19.92 -57.23 -25.99
N ILE A 57 -20.70 -56.46 -26.74
CA ILE A 57 -21.21 -56.84 -28.06
C ILE A 57 -20.32 -56.20 -29.13
N TYR A 58 -19.94 -57.00 -30.12
CA TYR A 58 -19.35 -56.52 -31.36
C TYR A 58 -20.36 -56.73 -32.48
N PHE A 59 -20.81 -55.62 -33.09
CA PHE A 59 -21.69 -55.69 -34.25
C PHE A 59 -20.88 -56.12 -35.48
N ASN A 60 -21.20 -57.28 -36.05
CA ASN A 60 -20.64 -57.70 -37.33
C ASN A 60 -21.50 -57.13 -38.46
N PHE A 61 -21.18 -55.92 -38.92
CA PHE A 61 -21.87 -55.32 -40.05
C PHE A 61 -21.33 -55.94 -41.36
N SER A 62 -22.21 -56.59 -42.12
CA SER A 62 -21.94 -56.87 -43.53
C SER A 62 -21.86 -55.53 -44.26
N ASN A 63 -20.74 -55.26 -44.95
CA ASN A 63 -20.49 -54.04 -45.73
C ASN A 63 -21.46 -53.79 -46.92
N SER A 64 -22.63 -54.43 -46.94
CA SER A 64 -23.61 -54.37 -48.04
C SER A 64 -24.69 -53.30 -47.87
N ASP A 65 -24.74 -52.57 -46.76
CA ASP A 65 -25.56 -51.36 -46.66
C ASP A 65 -24.69 -50.14 -46.99
N SER A 66 -24.35 -50.04 -48.27
CA SER A 66 -23.93 -48.76 -48.86
C SER A 66 -25.07 -47.77 -48.65
N ILE A 67 -24.98 -46.92 -47.62
CA ILE A 67 -25.73 -45.66 -47.63
C ILE A 67 -25.21 -44.93 -48.86
N VAL A 68 -25.94 -45.05 -49.98
CA VAL A 68 -25.68 -44.26 -51.17
C VAL A 68 -26.06 -42.83 -50.78
N GLU A 69 -25.12 -42.08 -50.21
CA GLU A 69 -25.28 -40.64 -50.08
C GLU A 69 -25.35 -40.08 -51.51
N ASP A 70 -26.59 -39.83 -51.98
CA ASP A 70 -26.84 -39.28 -53.30
C ASP A 70 -26.06 -37.96 -53.49
N PRO A 71 -25.48 -37.68 -54.67
CA PRO A 71 -24.69 -36.48 -54.94
C PRO A 71 -25.39 -35.17 -54.51
N THR A 72 -26.72 -35.13 -54.54
CA THR A 72 -27.51 -33.97 -54.10
C THR A 72 -27.43 -33.73 -52.59
N SER A 73 -27.41 -34.81 -51.79
CA SER A 73 -27.27 -34.72 -50.33
C SER A 73 -25.89 -34.22 -49.92
N LEU A 74 -24.85 -34.69 -50.63
CA LEU A 74 -23.47 -34.22 -50.45
C LEU A 74 -23.34 -32.74 -50.86
N GLN A 75 -23.93 -32.34 -51.98
CA GLN A 75 -23.91 -30.95 -52.43
C GLN A 75 -24.57 -30.01 -51.40
N TYR A 76 -25.72 -30.39 -50.83
CA TYR A 76 -26.36 -29.60 -49.78
C TYR A 76 -25.48 -29.44 -48.53
N LYS A 77 -24.78 -30.51 -48.11
CA LYS A 77 -23.81 -30.43 -47.01
C LYS A 77 -22.68 -29.46 -47.35
N ILE A 78 -22.15 -29.52 -48.57
CA ILE A 78 -21.10 -28.61 -49.05
C ILE A 78 -21.59 -27.16 -49.03
N ASP A 79 -22.79 -26.89 -49.54
CA ASP A 79 -23.35 -25.53 -49.59
C ASP A 79 -23.57 -24.97 -48.18
N ASN A 80 -24.10 -25.78 -47.26
CA ASN A 80 -24.29 -25.39 -45.87
C ASN A 80 -22.96 -25.10 -45.16
N LEU A 81 -21.96 -25.97 -45.33
CA LEU A 81 -20.62 -25.76 -44.78
C LEU A 81 -19.95 -24.51 -45.37
N THR A 82 -20.16 -24.25 -46.66
CA THR A 82 -19.64 -23.07 -47.36
C THR A 82 -20.23 -21.79 -46.77
N LEU A 83 -21.54 -21.77 -46.53
CA LEU A 83 -22.19 -20.63 -45.88
C LEU A 83 -21.67 -20.41 -44.45
N GLN A 84 -21.49 -21.49 -43.68
CA GLN A 84 -20.94 -21.40 -42.33
C GLN A 84 -19.50 -20.86 -42.32
N LEU A 85 -18.67 -21.25 -43.30
CA LEU A 85 -17.33 -20.71 -43.45
C LEU A 85 -17.37 -19.22 -43.75
N GLN A 86 -18.21 -18.78 -44.70
CA GLN A 86 -18.36 -17.36 -45.03
C GLN A 86 -18.78 -16.51 -43.83
N LEU A 87 -19.73 -16.98 -43.01
CA LEU A 87 -20.15 -16.28 -41.79
C LEU A 87 -19.02 -16.20 -40.75
N LYS A 88 -18.23 -17.28 -40.61
CA LYS A 88 -17.05 -17.28 -39.74
C LYS A 88 -15.97 -16.34 -40.25
N ASP A 89 -15.73 -16.27 -41.55
CA ASP A 89 -14.77 -15.34 -42.15
C ASP A 89 -15.16 -13.88 -41.89
N GLN A 90 -16.46 -13.55 -42.03
CA GLN A 90 -16.97 -12.22 -41.67
C GLN A 90 -16.78 -11.91 -40.18
N ASN A 91 -17.06 -12.87 -39.30
CA ASN A 91 -16.84 -12.70 -37.87
C ASN A 91 -15.36 -12.52 -37.54
N ILE A 92 -14.46 -13.27 -38.18
CA ILE A 92 -13.01 -13.13 -38.01
C ILE A 92 -12.58 -11.72 -38.43
N ASN A 93 -13.02 -11.24 -39.59
CA ASN A 93 -12.69 -9.89 -40.07
C ASN A 93 -13.16 -8.82 -39.07
N ASN A 94 -14.40 -8.90 -38.60
CA ASN A 94 -14.94 -7.97 -37.59
C ASN A 94 -14.13 -8.00 -36.29
N LEU A 95 -13.79 -9.19 -35.80
CA LEU A 95 -12.98 -9.36 -34.58
C LEU A 95 -11.56 -8.83 -34.77
N THR A 96 -10.95 -9.00 -35.95
CA THR A 96 -9.63 -8.44 -36.25
C THR A 96 -9.65 -6.92 -36.24
N GLU A 97 -10.66 -6.28 -36.82
CA GLU A 97 -10.79 -4.81 -36.77
C GLU A 97 -10.96 -4.28 -35.34
N ILE A 98 -11.79 -4.95 -34.53
CA ILE A 98 -11.99 -4.57 -33.12
C ILE A 98 -10.68 -4.74 -32.34
N LYS A 99 -9.96 -5.85 -32.56
CA LYS A 99 -8.66 -6.11 -31.93
C LYS A 99 -7.67 -5.00 -32.26
N GLU A 100 -7.55 -4.61 -33.53
CA GLU A 100 -6.64 -3.53 -33.93
C GLU A 100 -7.02 -2.18 -33.29
N LYS A 101 -8.31 -1.86 -33.19
CA LYS A 101 -8.79 -0.64 -32.52
C LYS A 101 -8.42 -0.65 -31.03
N LEU A 102 -8.64 -1.77 -30.35
CA LEU A 102 -8.30 -1.93 -28.93
C LEU A 102 -6.79 -1.89 -28.69
N GLU A 103 -5.98 -2.48 -29.57
CA GLU A 103 -4.52 -2.42 -29.50
C GLU A 103 -4.01 -0.98 -29.65
N LYS A 104 -4.57 -0.21 -30.59
CA LYS A 104 -4.25 1.22 -30.76
C LYS A 104 -4.62 2.04 -29.51
N GLN A 105 -5.82 1.83 -28.96
CA GLN A 105 -6.24 2.51 -27.72
C GLN A 105 -5.33 2.16 -26.53
N THR A 106 -5.00 0.87 -26.38
CA THR A 106 -4.10 0.39 -25.32
C THR A 106 -2.71 1.01 -25.45
N ALA A 107 -2.19 1.12 -26.67
CA ALA A 107 -0.90 1.77 -26.92
C ALA A 107 -0.93 3.26 -26.56
N GLY A 108 -2.01 3.98 -26.92
CA GLY A 108 -2.21 5.39 -26.56
C GLY A 108 -2.26 5.60 -25.05
N LEU A 109 -3.12 4.84 -24.35
CA LEU A 109 -3.23 4.90 -22.89
C LEU A 109 -1.89 4.60 -22.19
N ARG A 110 -1.13 3.61 -22.68
CA ARG A 110 0.21 3.32 -22.15
C ARG A 110 1.18 4.48 -22.32
N GLN A 111 1.08 5.24 -23.40
CA GLN A 111 1.91 6.42 -23.61
C GLN A 111 1.52 7.56 -22.66
N GLU A 112 0.23 7.80 -22.45
CA GLU A 112 -0.27 8.79 -21.49
C GLU A 112 0.18 8.46 -20.06
N VAL A 113 0.08 7.20 -19.65
CA VAL A 113 0.56 6.73 -18.34
C VAL A 113 2.05 7.04 -18.17
N ARG A 114 2.89 6.69 -19.14
CA ARG A 114 4.34 6.99 -19.10
C ARG A 114 4.61 8.49 -19.00
N HIS A 115 3.84 9.31 -19.71
CA HIS A 115 4.00 10.76 -19.66
C HIS A 115 3.71 11.30 -18.25
N VAL A 116 2.56 10.94 -17.69
CA VAL A 116 2.15 11.36 -16.34
C VAL A 116 3.11 10.85 -15.27
N GLU A 117 3.60 9.61 -15.38
CA GLU A 117 4.62 9.06 -14.48
C GLU A 117 5.91 9.87 -14.50
N SER A 118 6.36 10.31 -15.68
CA SER A 118 7.53 11.18 -15.83
C SER A 118 7.31 12.53 -15.16
N GLU A 119 6.14 13.14 -15.33
CA GLU A 119 5.81 14.41 -14.66
C GLU A 119 5.76 14.26 -13.13
N ILE A 120 5.19 13.16 -12.63
CA ILE A 120 5.13 12.85 -11.20
C ILE A 120 6.54 12.70 -10.63
N ASN A 121 7.43 11.98 -11.33
CA ASN A 121 8.82 11.82 -10.92
C ASN A 121 9.57 13.16 -10.86
N GLY A 122 9.33 14.05 -11.83
CA GLY A 122 9.86 15.40 -11.83
C GLY A 122 9.39 16.21 -10.61
N LYS A 123 8.07 16.23 -10.37
CA LYS A 123 7.47 16.92 -9.22
C LYS A 123 7.96 16.36 -7.88
N ASN A 124 8.09 15.04 -7.76
CA ASN A 124 8.59 14.38 -6.55
C ASN A 124 10.04 14.78 -6.25
N SER A 125 10.88 14.87 -7.27
CA SER A 125 12.28 15.32 -7.13
C SER A 125 12.35 16.77 -6.64
N ALA A 126 11.51 17.65 -7.20
CA ALA A 126 11.40 19.04 -6.75
C ALA A 126 10.90 19.14 -5.29
N ILE A 127 9.87 18.36 -4.93
CA ILE A 127 9.37 18.26 -3.55
C ILE A 127 10.48 17.80 -2.60
N HIS A 128 11.28 16.80 -3.01
CA HIS A 128 12.40 16.34 -2.20
C HIS A 128 13.42 17.45 -1.96
N ALA A 129 13.84 18.17 -3.01
CA ALA A 129 14.77 19.29 -2.91
C ALA A 129 14.24 20.39 -1.99
N LEU A 130 12.97 20.81 -2.16
CA LEU A 130 12.32 21.81 -1.32
C LEU A 130 12.24 21.36 0.15
N LYS A 131 11.96 20.08 0.42
CA LYS A 131 11.96 19.54 1.78
C LYS A 131 13.34 19.63 2.43
N GLN A 132 14.41 19.33 1.68
CA GLN A 132 15.78 19.49 2.19
C GLN A 132 16.10 20.95 2.49
N GLN A 133 15.68 21.86 1.61
CA GLN A 133 15.88 23.29 1.79
C GLN A 133 15.12 23.83 3.01
N ILE A 134 13.87 23.40 3.23
CA ILE A 134 13.10 23.73 4.44
C ILE A 134 13.81 23.23 5.70
N LYS A 135 14.35 22.00 5.66
CA LYS A 135 15.12 21.45 6.79
C LYS A 135 16.35 22.30 7.10
N PHE A 136 17.08 22.73 6.08
CA PHE A 136 18.25 23.59 6.22
C PHE A 136 17.88 24.95 6.85
N TYR A 137 16.86 25.63 6.32
CA TYR A 137 16.44 26.91 6.88
C TYR A 137 15.89 26.79 8.30
N LYS A 138 15.22 25.68 8.62
CA LYS A 138 14.76 25.41 9.99
C LYS A 138 15.94 25.31 10.96
N GLN A 139 17.04 24.67 10.55
CA GLN A 139 18.27 24.61 11.36
C GLN A 139 18.86 26.02 11.54
N GLN A 140 18.99 26.80 10.47
CA GLN A 140 19.49 28.18 10.57
C GLN A 140 18.67 29.04 11.54
N CYS A 141 17.34 28.91 11.52
CA CYS A 141 16.50 29.65 12.47
C CYS A 141 16.80 29.25 13.93
N GLN A 142 17.05 27.97 14.20
CA GLN A 142 17.43 27.51 15.54
C GLN A 142 18.78 28.09 15.96
N ASP A 143 19.77 28.07 15.07
CA ASP A 143 21.10 28.62 15.34
C ASP A 143 21.03 30.11 15.66
N VAL A 144 20.22 30.88 14.91
CA VAL A 144 19.96 32.30 15.18
C VAL A 144 19.37 32.53 16.57
N ASP A 145 18.44 31.69 17.02
CA ASP A 145 17.86 31.82 18.36
C ASP A 145 18.86 31.48 19.47
N ILE A 146 19.76 30.52 19.23
CA ILE A 146 20.89 30.23 20.14
C ILE A 146 21.80 31.45 20.24
N TYR A 147 22.27 31.99 19.12
CA TYR A 147 23.14 33.17 19.11
C TYR A 147 22.47 34.39 19.76
N LYS A 148 21.16 34.59 19.56
CA LYS A 148 20.42 35.66 20.26
C LYS A 148 20.45 35.49 21.77
N ASN A 149 20.34 34.26 22.27
CA ASN A 149 20.38 33.99 23.71
C ASN A 149 21.80 34.17 24.26
N GLU A 150 22.83 33.75 23.54
CA GLU A 150 24.23 34.01 23.90
C GLU A 150 24.55 35.51 23.94
N ILE A 151 24.10 36.28 22.94
CA ILE A 151 24.25 37.74 22.92
C ILE A 151 23.56 38.37 24.14
N LYS A 152 22.36 37.92 24.51
CA LYS A 152 21.68 38.40 25.73
C LYS A 152 22.48 38.09 26.98
N GLN A 153 23.09 36.91 27.06
CA GLN A 153 23.90 36.52 28.21
C GLN A 153 25.18 37.34 28.30
N LEU A 154 25.94 37.44 27.21
CA LEU A 154 27.16 38.24 27.13
C LEU A 154 26.89 39.72 27.45
N LYS A 155 25.75 40.27 27.03
CA LYS A 155 25.35 41.63 27.41
C LYS A 155 25.16 41.78 28.93
N LYS A 156 24.52 40.82 29.59
CA LYS A 156 24.40 40.82 31.06
C LYS A 156 25.76 40.72 31.73
N ASP A 157 26.65 39.88 31.20
CA ASP A 157 27.99 39.69 31.76
C ASP A 157 28.82 40.98 31.61
N ILE A 158 28.74 41.66 30.47
CA ILE A 158 29.36 42.99 30.25
C ILE A 158 28.79 44.03 31.23
N GLU A 159 27.47 44.05 31.44
CA GLU A 159 26.83 44.94 32.42
C GLU A 159 27.41 44.72 33.83
N SER A 160 27.58 43.45 34.21
CA SER A 160 28.14 43.09 35.52
C SER A 160 29.60 43.52 35.66
N LEU A 161 30.41 43.36 34.62
CA LEU A 161 31.82 43.78 34.62
C LEU A 161 31.95 45.31 34.65
N LYS A 162 31.10 46.04 33.91
CA LYS A 162 31.04 47.50 33.99
C LYS A 162 30.69 47.99 35.39
N ASN A 163 29.72 47.34 36.04
CA ASN A 163 29.36 47.65 37.41
C ASN A 163 30.55 47.42 38.36
N LEU A 164 31.28 46.32 38.21
CA LEU A 164 32.49 46.06 39.02
C LEU A 164 33.61 47.07 38.75
N GLN A 165 33.81 47.46 37.49
CA GLN A 165 34.82 48.45 37.11
C GLN A 165 34.50 49.84 37.70
N ALA A 166 33.25 50.29 37.64
CA ALA A 166 32.83 51.56 38.23
C ALA A 166 33.11 51.64 39.74
N LEU A 167 33.13 50.49 40.44
CA LEU A 167 33.45 50.41 41.86
C LEU A 167 34.95 50.41 42.16
N LEU A 168 35.75 49.88 41.25
CA LEU A 168 37.21 49.90 41.36
C LEU A 168 37.79 51.26 41.01
N ASP A 169 37.15 51.98 40.08
CA ASP A 169 37.57 53.32 39.62
C ASP A 169 37.05 54.46 40.54
N ALA A 170 36.13 54.18 41.47
CA ALA A 170 35.62 55.16 42.44
C ALA A 170 36.61 55.39 43.59
N SER A 171 36.83 56.66 43.96
CA SER A 171 37.65 57.01 45.12
C SER A 171 36.96 56.61 46.43
N VAL A 172 37.73 56.44 47.52
CA VAL A 172 37.23 55.96 48.83
C VAL A 172 36.07 56.84 49.35
N ASP A 173 36.07 58.14 49.06
CA ASP A 173 35.04 59.09 49.49
C ASP A 173 33.75 59.01 48.62
N GLU A 174 33.86 58.63 47.34
CA GLU A 174 32.71 58.49 46.43
C GLU A 174 31.95 57.17 46.66
N VAL A 175 32.64 56.14 47.16
CA VAL A 175 32.02 54.85 47.50
C VAL A 175 31.01 55.03 48.62
N ASP A 176 31.32 55.78 49.68
CA ASP A 176 30.40 56.02 50.81
C ASP A 176 29.13 56.79 50.40
N ASP A 177 29.23 57.74 49.46
CA ASP A 177 28.07 58.50 48.93
C ASP A 177 27.17 57.63 48.04
N ILE A 178 27.75 56.79 47.18
CA ILE A 178 27.00 55.86 46.31
C ILE A 178 26.23 54.84 47.15
N ILE A 179 26.85 54.37 48.22
CA ILE A 179 26.26 53.46 49.19
C ILE A 179 25.04 54.09 49.88
N ALA A 180 25.17 55.34 50.32
CA ALA A 180 24.09 56.08 50.99
C ALA A 180 22.86 56.31 50.09
N MET A 181 23.04 56.38 48.76
CA MET A 181 21.94 56.58 47.80
C MET A 181 21.35 55.29 47.23
N THR A 182 22.03 54.14 47.35
CA THR A 182 21.55 52.87 46.76
C THR A 182 20.49 52.16 47.62
N CYS A 183 19.31 51.89 47.04
CA CYS A 183 18.22 51.11 47.66
C CYS A 183 18.05 49.71 47.05
N ASP A 184 18.96 49.30 46.18
CA ASP A 184 18.87 48.05 45.44
C ASP A 184 19.56 46.92 46.22
N ILE A 185 18.75 45.99 46.74
CA ILE A 185 19.16 44.92 47.65
C ILE A 185 20.22 44.00 47.04
N ASP A 186 20.18 43.77 45.73
CA ASP A 186 21.15 42.88 45.07
C ASP A 186 22.50 43.55 44.85
N LYS A 187 22.51 44.87 44.61
CA LYS A 187 23.74 45.68 44.62
C LYS A 187 24.36 45.69 46.03
N LEU A 188 23.53 45.89 47.06
CA LEU A 188 23.93 45.84 48.49
C LEU A 188 24.52 44.50 48.92
N LYS A 189 23.93 43.37 48.50
CA LYS A 189 24.49 42.03 48.77
C LYS A 189 25.86 41.84 48.15
N THR A 190 26.06 42.35 46.93
CA THR A 190 27.34 42.27 46.21
C THR A 190 28.42 43.07 46.95
N TYR A 191 28.09 44.29 47.40
CA TYR A 191 28.97 45.12 48.23
C TYR A 191 29.41 44.42 49.52
N ILE A 192 28.46 43.86 50.28
CA ILE A 192 28.75 43.16 51.54
C ILE A 192 29.65 41.93 51.30
N THR A 193 29.43 41.21 50.21
CA THR A 193 30.21 40.01 49.87
C THR A 193 31.66 40.35 49.54
N ILE A 194 31.88 41.45 48.81
CA ILE A 194 33.22 41.95 48.47
C ILE A 194 33.94 42.44 49.74
N MET A 195 33.26 43.22 50.60
CA MET A 195 33.84 43.71 51.86
C MET A 195 34.21 42.58 52.83
N LYS A 196 33.42 41.49 52.87
CA LYS A 196 33.76 40.27 53.65
C LYS A 196 35.04 39.61 53.16
N LYS A 197 35.29 39.63 51.85
CA LYS A 197 36.45 38.98 51.23
C LYS A 197 37.77 39.70 51.53
N TYR A 198 37.73 41.03 51.68
CA TYR A 198 38.90 41.85 52.02
C TYR A 198 39.12 42.06 53.53
N GLY A 199 38.36 41.38 54.39
CA GLY A 199 38.59 41.36 55.84
C GLY A 199 38.08 42.58 56.62
N TYR A 200 37.25 43.44 56.01
CA TYR A 200 36.68 44.63 56.64
C TYR A 200 35.45 44.31 57.51
N TYR A 201 35.59 43.41 58.49
CA TYR A 201 34.50 42.92 59.34
C TYR A 201 33.78 44.02 60.15
N ILE A 202 34.48 45.09 60.52
CA ILE A 202 33.91 46.23 61.27
C ILE A 202 32.90 47.01 60.42
N TYR A 203 33.19 47.22 59.13
CA TYR A 203 32.32 47.96 58.21
C TYR A 203 31.05 47.19 57.86
N ILE A 204 31.07 45.85 57.94
CA ILE A 204 29.90 44.99 57.73
C ILE A 204 28.85 45.17 58.84
N TYR A 205 29.27 45.36 60.09
CA TYR A 205 28.35 45.63 61.21
C TYR A 205 27.67 47.00 61.08
N ILE A 206 28.43 48.03 60.66
CA ILE A 206 27.90 49.37 60.35
C ILE A 206 26.89 49.28 59.20
N TYR A 207 27.17 48.45 58.20
CA TYR A 207 26.30 48.28 57.05
C TYR A 207 25.01 47.50 57.33
N ILE A 208 25.08 46.44 58.13
CA ILE A 208 23.88 45.73 58.60
C ILE A 208 23.01 46.69 59.41
N TYR A 209 23.63 47.58 60.20
CA TYR A 209 22.93 48.63 60.93
C TYR A 209 22.27 49.67 60.00
N ILE A 210 22.95 50.11 58.92
CA ILE A 210 22.38 51.02 57.92
C ILE A 210 21.23 50.36 57.14
N ILE A 211 21.35 49.10 56.74
CA ILE A 211 20.26 48.37 56.07
C ILE A 211 19.06 48.19 57.02
N CYS A 212 19.30 47.82 58.28
CA CYS A 212 18.24 47.76 59.30
C CYS A 212 17.60 49.14 59.50
N MET A 213 18.37 50.22 59.54
CA MET A 213 17.85 51.58 59.67
C MET A 213 17.06 52.02 58.42
N CYS A 214 17.53 51.74 57.21
CA CYS A 214 16.78 52.05 55.98
C CYS A 214 15.47 51.26 55.89
N ILE A 215 15.45 49.99 56.31
CA ILE A 215 14.22 49.18 56.36
C ILE A 215 13.28 49.68 57.46
N LEU A 216 13.80 50.07 58.63
CA LEU A 216 13.00 50.61 59.74
C LEU A 216 12.47 52.02 59.47
N TYR A 217 13.19 52.87 58.73
CA TYR A 217 12.80 54.26 58.44
C TYR A 217 12.03 54.46 57.12
N LYS A 218 12.01 53.49 56.19
CA LYS A 218 11.17 53.54 54.97
C LYS A 218 9.85 52.77 55.07
N CYS A 219 9.57 52.10 56.18
CA CYS A 219 8.27 51.45 56.47
C CYS A 219 7.37 52.28 57.41
N LYS A 220 7.43 53.62 57.30
CA LYS A 220 6.43 54.55 57.83
C LYS A 220 5.94 55.48 56.74
#